data_AF-A0A2C9WL98-F1
#
_entry.id   AF-A0A2C9WL98-F1
#
_cell.length_a   1.000
_cell.length_b   1.000
_cell.length_c   1.000
_cell.angle_alpha   90.00
_cell.angle_beta   90.00
_cell.angle_gamma   90.00
#
_symmetry.space_group_name_H-M   'P 1'
#
loop_
_entity.id
_entity.type
_entity.pdbx_description
1 polymer ?
#
loop_
_entity_poly.entity_id
_entity_poly.type
_entity_poly.pdbx_seq_one_letter_code
_entity_poly.pdbx_strand_id
1 'polypeptide(L)'
;MRWDTRIIDSLVRLLDGKGAEVSWEASNALAKFAFRDNYLHLDNSKAIISSGGVKHLVQMIYFGDNYLHLKQSALVVFSYIALHVPDSEEIEPLKVLIWASKQVYLTRMKRCAHWYKRPKAG
;
A
#
# COMPACT_ATOMS: atom_id res chain seq x y z
N MET A 1 4.88 1.27 23.89
CA MET A 1 5.79 1.30 22.72
C MET A 1 5.05 2.06 21.61
N ARG A 2 5.46 3.29 21.24
CA ARG A 2 4.62 4.25 20.46
C ARG A 2 5.35 4.90 19.27
N TRP A 3 6.52 4.39 18.90
CA TRP A 3 7.38 4.97 17.85
C TRP A 3 7.05 4.43 16.46
N ASP A 4 6.74 3.13 16.35
CA ASP A 4 6.47 2.48 15.06
C ASP A 4 5.25 3.06 14.32
N THR A 5 4.19 3.43 15.04
CA THR A 5 2.98 3.97 14.39
C THR A 5 3.15 5.39 13.86
N ARG A 6 4.07 6.21 14.41
CA ARG A 6 4.31 7.58 13.91
C ARG A 6 4.90 7.62 12.51
N ILE A 7 5.68 6.60 12.16
CA ILE A 7 6.22 6.46 10.81
C ILE A 7 5.09 6.13 9.84
N ILE A 8 4.15 5.26 10.24
CA ILE A 8 2.95 4.95 9.45
C ILE A 8 2.13 6.20 9.15
N ASP A 9 1.79 6.99 10.17
CA ASP A 9 1.03 8.24 9.99
C ASP A 9 1.74 9.19 9.01
N SER A 10 3.07 9.30 9.13
CA SER A 10 3.89 10.14 8.26
C SER A 10 3.87 9.66 6.81
N LEU A 11 3.97 8.34 6.60
CA LEU A 11 3.89 7.73 5.26
C LEU A 11 2.50 7.86 4.65
N VAL A 12 1.43 7.71 5.44
CA VAL A 12 0.05 7.91 4.98
C VAL A 12 -0.16 9.35 4.49
N ARG A 13 0.36 10.34 5.21
CA ARG A 13 0.30 11.75 4.77
C ARG A 13 1.04 12.03 3.47
N LEU A 14 2.02 11.22 3.09
CA LEU A 14 2.73 11.36 1.82
C LEU A 14 1.93 10.80 0.63
N LEU A 15 0.88 10.00 0.87
CA LEU A 15 0.01 9.50 -0.18
C LEU A 15 -0.84 10.61 -0.82
N ASP A 16 -1.14 11.69 -0.09
CA ASP A 16 -2.03 12.79 -0.48
C ASP A 16 -1.42 13.78 -1.50
N GLY A 17 -0.77 13.27 -2.55
CA GLY A 17 -0.51 14.07 -3.75
C GLY A 17 0.68 15.02 -3.71
N LYS A 18 1.73 14.76 -2.89
CA LYS A 18 3.02 15.47 -2.99
C LYS A 18 3.82 15.18 -4.27
N GLY A 19 3.19 14.61 -5.30
CA GLY A 19 3.78 14.14 -6.55
C GLY A 19 3.72 12.62 -6.68
N ALA A 20 3.53 12.12 -7.91
CA ALA A 20 3.34 10.70 -8.19
C ALA A 20 4.49 9.81 -7.68
N GLU A 21 5.74 10.30 -7.76
CA GLU A 21 6.92 9.58 -7.26
C GLU A 21 6.94 9.48 -5.73
N VAL A 22 6.56 10.55 -5.02
CA VAL A 22 6.49 10.57 -3.55
C VAL A 22 5.42 9.61 -3.06
N SER A 23 4.22 9.67 -3.65
CA SER A 23 3.13 8.75 -3.33
C SER A 23 3.50 7.29 -3.64
N TRP A 24 4.27 7.06 -4.71
CA TRP A 24 4.76 5.72 -5.07
C TRP A 24 5.74 5.17 -4.04
N GLU A 25 6.75 5.95 -3.63
CA GLU A 25 7.73 5.54 -2.62
C GLU A 25 7.07 5.36 -1.24
N ALA A 26 6.15 6.24 -0.87
CA ALA A 26 5.37 6.11 0.36
C ALA A 26 4.55 4.81 0.36
N SER A 27 3.87 4.50 -0.75
CA SER A 27 3.12 3.25 -0.90
C SER A 27 4.03 2.01 -0.84
N ASN A 28 5.21 2.04 -1.47
CA ASN A 28 6.17 0.94 -1.39
C ASN A 28 6.71 0.75 0.03
N ALA A 29 6.94 1.83 0.77
CA ALA A 29 7.35 1.75 2.18
C ALA A 29 6.24 1.13 3.03
N LEU A 30 4.99 1.59 2.89
CA LEU A 30 3.83 1.03 3.59
C LEU A 30 3.64 -0.46 3.29
N ALA A 31 3.91 -0.90 2.06
CA ALA A 31 3.82 -2.31 1.70
C ALA A 31 4.79 -3.18 2.54
N LYS A 32 5.97 -2.67 2.90
CA LYS A 32 6.93 -3.39 3.77
C LYS A 32 6.46 -3.48 5.22
N PHE A 33 5.73 -2.49 5.69
CA PHE A 33 5.16 -2.50 7.04
C PHE A 33 3.95 -3.41 7.15
N ALA A 34 3.12 -3.48 6.10
CA ALA A 34 1.95 -4.36 6.04
C ALA A 34 2.28 -5.78 5.55
N PHE A 35 3.52 -6.05 5.13
CA PHE A 35 3.91 -7.36 4.59
C PHE A 35 3.80 -8.46 5.66
N ARG A 36 3.19 -9.59 5.31
CA ARG A 36 2.95 -10.77 6.18
C ARG A 36 4.14 -11.25 7.02
N ASP A 37 5.38 -11.12 6.54
CA ASP A 37 6.57 -11.58 7.28
C ASP A 37 7.09 -10.52 8.27
N ASN A 38 6.51 -9.32 8.28
CA ASN A 38 6.78 -8.32 9.31
C ASN A 38 6.02 -8.71 10.58
N TYR A 39 6.70 -8.85 11.72
CA TYR A 39 6.06 -9.24 13.00
C TYR A 39 4.91 -8.29 13.41
N LEU A 40 5.01 -7.01 13.05
CA LEU A 40 4.01 -5.97 13.38
C LEU A 40 3.00 -5.73 12.24
N HIS A 41 2.91 -6.60 11.24
CA HIS A 41 2.06 -6.39 10.06
C HIS A 41 0.59 -6.07 10.41
N LEU A 42 0.03 -6.71 11.45
CA LEU A 42 -1.34 -6.47 11.89
C LEU A 42 -1.51 -5.09 12.51
N ASP A 43 -0.62 -4.70 13.43
CA ASP A 43 -0.66 -3.40 14.10
C ASP A 43 -0.38 -2.27 13.10
N ASN A 44 0.54 -2.48 12.17
CA ASN A 44 0.82 -1.56 11.09
C ASN A 44 -0.38 -1.40 10.17
N SER A 45 -1.05 -2.50 9.78
CA SER A 45 -2.26 -2.44 8.95
C SER A 45 -3.38 -1.66 9.64
N LYS A 46 -3.59 -1.88 10.94
CA LYS A 46 -4.54 -1.10 11.74
C LYS A 46 -4.15 0.37 11.81
N ALA A 47 -2.86 0.68 11.99
CA ALA A 47 -2.38 2.06 12.01
C ALA A 47 -2.57 2.77 10.66
N ILE A 48 -2.39 2.05 9.53
CA ILE A 48 -2.67 2.59 8.19
C ILE A 48 -4.16 2.94 8.05
N ILE A 49 -5.05 2.05 8.50
CA ILE A 49 -6.50 2.28 8.52
C ILE A 49 -6.81 3.52 9.39
N SER A 50 -6.38 3.51 10.66
CA SER A 50 -6.64 4.61 11.61
C SER A 50 -6.08 5.96 11.16
N SER A 51 -5.06 5.98 10.30
CA SER A 51 -4.51 7.20 9.68
C SER A 51 -5.30 7.70 8.47
N GLY A 52 -6.37 7.02 8.07
CA GLY A 52 -7.13 7.28 6.85
C GLY A 52 -6.43 6.82 5.57
N GLY A 53 -5.45 5.90 5.67
CA GLY A 53 -4.66 5.43 4.53
C GLY A 53 -5.50 4.70 3.48
N VAL A 54 -6.57 4.01 3.89
CA VAL A 54 -7.47 3.28 2.98
C VAL A 54 -8.06 4.21 1.92
N LYS A 55 -8.56 5.38 2.33
CA LYS A 55 -9.11 6.39 1.40
C LYS A 55 -8.10 6.82 0.34
N HIS A 56 -6.87 7.12 0.75
CA HIS A 56 -5.80 7.54 -0.16
C HIS A 56 -5.41 6.42 -1.13
N LEU A 57 -5.27 5.18 -0.65
CA LEU A 57 -4.96 4.02 -1.48
C LEU A 57 -6.04 3.77 -2.54
N VAL A 58 -7.32 3.87 -2.15
CA VAL A 58 -8.46 3.76 -3.10
C VAL A 58 -8.37 4.87 -4.16
N GLN A 59 -8.17 6.12 -3.75
CA GLN A 59 -8.01 7.22 -4.69
C GLN A 59 -6.84 6.98 -5.67
N MET A 60 -5.70 6.49 -5.20
CA MET A 60 -4.57 6.15 -6.07
C MET A 60 -4.89 5.04 -7.07
N ILE A 61 -5.62 4.00 -6.65
CA ILE A 61 -6.03 2.88 -7.53
C ILE A 61 -6.94 3.38 -8.66
N TYR A 62 -7.94 4.20 -8.32
CA TYR A 62 -8.89 4.71 -9.31
C TYR A 62 -8.28 5.83 -10.17
N PHE A 63 -7.65 6.83 -9.55
CA PHE A 63 -7.28 8.10 -10.17
C PHE A 63 -5.78 8.27 -10.44
N GLY A 64 -4.90 7.36 -10.02
CA GLY A 64 -3.45 7.49 -10.28
C GLY A 64 -3.17 7.67 -11.77
N ASP A 65 -2.62 8.83 -12.15
CA ASP A 65 -2.51 9.34 -13.54
C ASP A 65 -1.78 8.37 -14.49
N ASN A 66 -2.44 7.43 -15.16
CA ASN A 66 -1.81 6.46 -16.09
C ASN A 66 -0.54 5.71 -15.58
N TYR A 67 -0.08 5.96 -14.35
CA TYR A 67 1.12 5.42 -13.75
C TYR A 67 0.77 4.07 -13.18
N LEU A 68 0.88 3.05 -14.02
CA LEU A 68 0.57 1.67 -13.67
C LEU A 68 1.26 1.21 -12.37
N HIS A 69 2.51 1.62 -12.17
CA HIS A 69 3.29 1.28 -10.98
C HIS A 69 2.73 1.90 -9.68
N LEU A 70 2.15 3.09 -9.76
CA LEU A 70 1.49 3.75 -8.63
C LEU A 70 0.25 2.95 -8.21
N LYS A 71 -0.62 2.63 -9.19
CA LYS A 71 -1.83 1.82 -8.97
C LYS A 71 -1.49 0.43 -8.40
N GLN A 72 -0.47 -0.21 -8.94
CA GLN A 72 0.01 -1.51 -8.45
C GLN A 72 0.52 -1.44 -7.01
N SER A 73 1.34 -0.44 -6.67
CA SER A 73 1.86 -0.27 -5.31
C SER A 73 0.73 -0.05 -4.30
N ALA A 74 -0.27 0.75 -4.64
CA ALA A 74 -1.42 1.00 -3.77
C ALA A 74 -2.27 -0.28 -3.58
N LEU A 75 -2.50 -1.04 -4.66
CA LEU A 75 -3.24 -2.30 -4.62
C LEU A 75 -2.53 -3.35 -3.74
N VAL A 76 -1.20 -3.42 -3.77
CA VAL A 76 -0.41 -4.31 -2.89
C VAL A 76 -0.68 -3.99 -1.43
N VAL A 77 -0.56 -2.72 -1.03
CA VAL A 77 -0.81 -2.29 0.35
C VAL A 77 -2.25 -2.59 0.75
N PHE A 78 -3.21 -2.23 -0.10
CA PHE A 78 -4.64 -2.47 0.14
C PHE A 78 -4.94 -3.97 0.32
N SER A 79 -4.29 -4.84 -0.46
CA SER A 79 -4.47 -6.28 -0.39
C SER A 79 -3.94 -6.86 0.93
N TYR A 80 -2.79 -6.38 1.42
CA TYR A 80 -2.29 -6.78 2.74
C TYR A 80 -3.22 -6.32 3.86
N ILE A 81 -3.70 -5.07 3.81
CA ILE A 81 -4.64 -4.56 4.80
C ILE A 81 -5.93 -5.40 4.82
N ALA A 82 -6.52 -5.67 3.65
CA ALA A 82 -7.72 -6.51 3.55
C ALA A 82 -7.49 -7.96 4.01
N LEU A 83 -6.28 -8.51 3.78
CA LEU A 83 -5.90 -9.84 4.26
C LEU A 83 -5.77 -9.88 5.79
N HIS A 84 -5.24 -8.82 6.39
CA HIS A 84 -4.90 -8.79 7.82
C HIS A 84 -6.02 -8.24 8.70
N VAL A 85 -6.89 -7.38 8.18
CA VAL A 85 -7.96 -6.72 8.93
C VAL A 85 -9.29 -6.81 8.15
N PRO A 86 -9.81 -8.02 7.86
CA PRO A 86 -10.97 -8.19 6.98
C PRO A 86 -12.28 -7.58 7.52
N ASP A 87 -12.37 -7.38 8.84
CA ASP A 87 -13.60 -6.93 9.53
C ASP A 87 -13.71 -5.40 9.65
N SER A 88 -12.76 -4.63 9.09
CA SER A 88 -12.80 -3.17 9.18
C SER A 88 -13.83 -2.60 8.20
N GLU A 89 -14.82 -1.87 8.73
CA GLU A 89 -15.88 -1.20 7.93
C GLU A 89 -15.34 -0.21 6.90
N GLU A 90 -14.15 0.38 7.15
CA GLU A 90 -13.50 1.29 6.21
C GLU A 90 -13.01 0.60 4.94
N ILE A 91 -12.79 -0.70 5.05
CA ILE A 91 -12.44 -1.51 3.91
C ILE A 91 -13.79 -1.99 3.37
N GLU A 92 -14.34 -1.31 2.36
CA GLU A 92 -15.40 -1.84 1.50
C GLU A 92 -14.70 -2.60 0.34
N PRO A 93 -13.92 -3.66 0.63
CA PRO A 93 -12.67 -4.05 -0.04
C PRO A 93 -12.94 -4.85 -1.30
N LEU A 94 -13.99 -5.66 -1.22
CA LEU A 94 -14.29 -6.70 -2.16
C LEU A 94 -14.59 -6.06 -3.50
N LYS A 95 -15.28 -4.92 -3.56
CA LYS A 95 -15.54 -4.24 -4.83
C LYS A 95 -14.24 -3.75 -5.51
N VAL A 96 -13.30 -3.18 -4.75
CA VAL A 96 -12.01 -2.70 -5.28
C VAL A 96 -11.13 -3.86 -5.71
N LEU A 97 -11.01 -4.91 -4.89
CA LEU A 97 -10.23 -6.10 -5.20
C LEU A 97 -10.84 -6.92 -6.35
N ILE A 98 -12.17 -7.04 -6.41
CA ILE A 98 -12.91 -7.68 -7.51
C ILE A 98 -12.78 -6.86 -8.79
N TRP A 99 -12.84 -5.52 -8.70
CA TRP A 99 -12.58 -4.68 -9.86
C TRP A 99 -11.15 -4.85 -10.36
N ALA A 100 -10.17 -4.81 -9.45
CA ALA A 100 -8.75 -4.94 -9.79
C ALA A 100 -8.41 -6.34 -10.34
N SER A 101 -9.03 -7.41 -9.85
CA SER A 101 -8.81 -8.76 -10.36
C SER A 101 -9.28 -8.94 -11.80
N LYS A 102 -10.25 -8.15 -12.25
CA LYS A 102 -10.70 -8.10 -13.65
C LYS A 102 -9.74 -7.32 -14.57
N GLN A 103 -8.78 -6.58 -14.01
CA GLN A 103 -7.81 -5.81 -14.78
C GLN A 103 -6.52 -6.62 -15.01
N VAL A 104 -6.35 -7.17 -16.20
CA VAL A 104 -5.19 -8.02 -16.59
C VAL A 104 -3.83 -7.32 -16.38
N TYR A 105 -3.79 -5.99 -16.47
CA TYR A 105 -2.57 -5.20 -16.28
C TYR A 105 -2.23 -4.94 -14.79
N LEU A 106 -3.21 -5.02 -13.88
CA LEU A 106 -2.98 -4.89 -12.43
C LEU A 106 -2.66 -6.23 -11.77
N THR A 107 -3.13 -7.35 -12.33
CA THR A 107 -2.95 -8.70 -11.78
C THR A 107 -1.57 -9.31 -12.03
N ARG A 108 -0.72 -8.67 -12.85
CA ARG A 108 0.71 -9.00 -12.95
C ARG A 108 1.48 -8.47 -11.72
N MET A 109 1.15 -8.93 -10.52
CA MET A 109 1.96 -8.77 -9.31
C MET A 109 3.24 -9.63 -9.40
N LYS A 110 4.13 -9.29 -10.34
CA LYS A 110 5.52 -9.75 -10.31
C LYS A 110 6.37 -8.57 -9.90
N ARG A 111 6.65 -8.42 -8.59
CA ARG A 111 7.89 -7.84 -8.00
C ARG A 111 7.63 -7.21 -6.62
N CYS A 112 7.86 -7.99 -5.56
CA CYS A 112 8.62 -7.49 -4.41
C CYS A 112 10.10 -7.93 -4.47
N ALA A 113 10.46 -8.90 -5.33
CA ALA A 113 11.79 -9.51 -5.39
C ALA A 113 12.87 -8.67 -6.10
N HIS A 114 12.54 -7.61 -6.86
CA HIS A 114 13.55 -6.83 -7.58
C HIS A 114 14.32 -5.85 -6.68
N TRP A 115 13.72 -5.43 -5.56
CA TRP A 115 14.33 -4.45 -4.64
C TRP A 115 15.42 -5.01 -3.74
N TYR A 116 15.56 -6.34 -3.63
CA TYR A 116 16.62 -6.97 -2.84
C TYR A 116 18.00 -6.94 -3.52
N LYS A 117 18.07 -6.52 -4.79
CA LYS A 117 19.33 -6.34 -5.53
C LYS A 117 19.54 -4.87 -5.87
N ARG A 118 19.84 -4.03 -4.86
CA ARG A 118 20.69 -2.86 -5.16
C ARG A 118 22.08 -3.41 -5.52
N PRO A 119 22.72 -2.98 -6.62
CA PRO A 119 24.14 -3.24 -6.81
C PRO A 119 24.88 -2.61 -5.63
N LYS A 120 25.86 -3.32 -5.05
CA LYS A 120 26.84 -2.64 -4.21
C LYS A 120 27.49 -1.58 -5.11
N ALA A 121 27.40 -0.31 -4.71
CA ALA A 121 28.20 0.73 -5.32
C ALA A 121 29.69 0.32 -5.15
N GLY A 122 30.47 0.63 -6.20
CA GLY A 122 31.82 0.12 -6.46
C GLY A 122 32.80 0.19 -5.30
#